data_AF-A0A2V7FCP2-F1
#
_entry.id   AF-A0A2V7FCP2-F1
#
_cell.length_a   1.000
_cell.length_b   1.000
_cell.length_c   1.000
_cell.angle_alpha   90.00
_cell.angle_beta   90.00
_cell.angle_gamma   90.00
#
_symmetry.space_group_name_H-M   'P 1'
#
loop_
_entity.id
_entity.type
_entity.pdbx_description
1 polymer ?
#
loop_
_entity_poly.entity_id
_entity_poly.type
_entity_poly.pdbx_seq_one_letter_code
_entity_poly.pdbx_strand_id
1 'polypeptide(L)'
;SLTLRLPSTLSPQRRLEEVISQLSRIGGAQPMGFGAGKILSLPDALARTLAEHIGQVKTEGAPPSPPKLEERRRIGDLCKECGQATFVYEEGCKKCLSCGFNEC
;
A
#
# COMPACT_ATOMS: atom_id res chain seq x y z
N SER A 1 16.48 -12.05 -18.25
CA SER A 1 16.44 -13.41 -17.67
C SER A 1 15.04 -13.97 -17.82
N LEU A 2 14.88 -15.15 -18.43
CA LEU A 2 13.60 -15.81 -18.76
C LEU A 2 13.28 -16.99 -17.83
N THR A 3 14.02 -17.12 -16.72
CA THR A 3 14.22 -18.37 -15.99
C THR A 3 13.00 -18.89 -15.22
N LEU A 4 11.93 -18.10 -15.05
CA LEU A 4 10.68 -18.52 -14.38
C LEU A 4 9.42 -18.07 -15.15
N ARG A 5 9.38 -18.31 -16.47
CA ARG A 5 8.12 -18.16 -17.22
C ARG A 5 7.27 -19.42 -17.07
N LEU A 6 6.19 -19.32 -16.30
CA LEU A 6 5.13 -20.31 -16.38
C LEU A 6 4.32 -20.05 -17.67
N PRO A 7 4.17 -21.03 -18.57
CA PRO A 7 3.29 -20.89 -19.71
C PRO A 7 1.87 -20.72 -19.19
N SER A 8 1.17 -19.68 -19.64
CA SER A 8 -0.28 -19.57 -19.41
C SER A 8 -1.01 -19.72 -20.73
N THR A 9 -2.16 -20.37 -20.69
CA THR A 9 -3.13 -20.41 -21.79
C THR A 9 -3.86 -19.08 -21.97
N LEU A 10 -3.83 -18.20 -20.96
CA LEU A 10 -4.45 -16.89 -21.00
C LEU A 10 -3.64 -15.86 -21.80
N SER A 11 -4.34 -14.92 -22.43
CA SER A 11 -3.72 -13.72 -23.01
C SER A 11 -3.07 -12.86 -21.90
N PRO A 12 -2.07 -12.01 -22.22
CA PRO A 12 -1.42 -11.18 -21.21
C PRO A 12 -2.38 -10.28 -20.42
N GLN A 13 -3.38 -9.69 -21.09
CA GLN A 13 -4.40 -8.87 -20.46
C GLN A 13 -5.25 -9.70 -19.49
N ARG A 14 -5.83 -10.81 -19.94
CA ARG A 14 -6.64 -11.71 -19.08
C ARG A 14 -5.84 -12.27 -17.90
N ARG A 15 -4.56 -12.57 -18.11
CA ARG A 15 -3.67 -13.01 -17.02
C ARG A 15 -3.53 -11.92 -15.96
N LEU A 16 -3.36 -10.68 -16.38
CA LEU A 16 -3.20 -9.56 -15.45
C LEU A 16 -4.49 -9.25 -14.70
N GLU A 17 -5.64 -9.35 -15.36
CA GLU A 17 -6.96 -9.26 -14.72
C GLU A 17 -7.14 -10.28 -13.60
N GLU A 18 -6.71 -11.53 -13.84
CA GLU A 18 -6.77 -12.59 -12.84
C GLU A 18 -5.84 -12.29 -11.65
N VAL A 19 -4.63 -11.81 -11.90
CA VAL A 19 -3.69 -11.39 -10.86
C VAL A 19 -4.27 -10.23 -10.02
N ILE A 20 -4.85 -9.22 -10.68
CA ILE A 20 -5.50 -8.10 -9.99
C ILE A 20 -6.63 -8.61 -9.10
N SER A 21 -7.51 -9.47 -9.64
CA SER A 21 -8.62 -10.06 -8.91
C SER A 21 -8.14 -10.79 -7.64
N GLN A 22 -7.11 -11.61 -7.77
CA GLN A 22 -6.54 -12.39 -6.66
C GLN A 22 -5.83 -11.53 -5.60
N LEU A 23 -5.15 -10.47 -6.01
CA LEU A 23 -4.44 -9.58 -5.09
C LEU A 23 -5.36 -8.53 -4.43
N SER A 24 -6.48 -8.20 -5.08
CA SER A 24 -7.44 -7.23 -4.57
C SER A 24 -8.14 -7.72 -3.31
N ARG A 25 -8.51 -6.80 -2.42
CA ARG A 25 -9.24 -7.08 -1.17
C ARG A 25 -8.51 -7.97 -0.16
N ILE A 26 -7.24 -8.26 -0.38
CA ILE A 26 -6.39 -8.82 0.66
C ILE A 26 -6.10 -7.70 1.65
N GLY A 27 -6.70 -7.77 2.84
CA GLY A 27 -6.44 -6.82 3.93
C GLY A 27 -5.15 -7.16 4.68
N GLY A 28 -4.39 -6.14 5.05
CA GLY A 28 -3.27 -6.26 5.98
C GLY A 28 -3.69 -5.79 7.37
N ALA A 29 -2.87 -6.09 8.39
CA ALA A 29 -3.10 -5.59 9.75
C ALA A 29 -3.09 -4.06 9.83
N GLN A 30 -2.31 -3.41 8.96
CA GLN A 30 -2.05 -1.97 9.00
C GLN A 30 -2.37 -1.32 7.64
N PRO A 31 -3.58 -0.76 7.45
CA PRO A 31 -3.90 0.00 6.24
C PRO A 31 -3.20 1.37 6.26
N MET A 32 -2.79 1.85 5.09
CA MET A 32 -2.03 3.10 4.93
C MET A 32 -2.82 4.13 4.10
N GLY A 33 -2.78 5.39 4.51
CA GLY A 33 -3.46 6.50 3.82
C GLY A 33 -4.92 6.70 4.25
N PHE A 34 -5.59 7.66 3.60
CA PHE A 34 -6.92 8.14 3.96
C PHE A 34 -7.87 8.23 2.76
N GLY A 35 -9.18 8.18 3.04
CA GLY A 35 -10.23 8.32 2.03
C GLY A 35 -10.18 7.26 0.93
N ALA A 36 -10.58 7.62 -0.29
CA ALA A 36 -10.54 6.73 -1.46
C ALA A 36 -9.11 6.35 -1.89
N GLY A 37 -8.08 7.02 -1.35
CA GLY A 37 -6.67 6.71 -1.54
C GLY A 37 -6.11 5.69 -0.55
N LYS A 38 -6.92 5.21 0.41
CA LYS A 38 -6.47 4.25 1.44
C LYS A 38 -6.10 2.91 0.82
N ILE A 39 -4.90 2.45 1.13
CA ILE A 39 -4.35 1.15 0.75
C ILE A 39 -4.55 0.19 1.92
N LEU A 40 -5.17 -0.97 1.69
CA LEU A 40 -5.43 -1.93 2.77
C LEU A 40 -4.24 -2.81 3.10
N SER A 41 -3.38 -3.06 2.11
CA SER A 41 -2.19 -3.91 2.22
C SER A 41 -1.25 -3.70 1.03
N LEU A 42 -0.06 -4.29 1.11
CA LEU A 42 0.88 -4.34 -0.02
C LEU A 42 0.28 -5.02 -1.27
N PRO A 43 -0.30 -6.24 -1.21
CA PRO A 43 -0.88 -6.86 -2.41
C PRO A 43 -2.04 -6.04 -3.00
N ASP A 44 -2.85 -5.39 -2.17
CA ASP A 44 -3.93 -4.51 -2.63
C ASP A 44 -3.39 -3.28 -3.36
N ALA A 45 -2.26 -2.71 -2.91
CA ALA A 45 -1.56 -1.64 -3.61
C ALA A 45 -1.06 -2.07 -5.01
N LEU A 46 -0.54 -3.31 -5.11
CA LEU A 46 -0.14 -3.88 -6.40
C LEU A 46 -1.34 -4.06 -7.32
N ALA A 47 -2.44 -4.61 -6.82
CA ALA A 47 -3.67 -4.78 -7.60
C ALA A 47 -4.16 -3.45 -8.19
N ARG A 48 -4.20 -2.39 -7.37
CA ARG A 48 -4.59 -1.04 -7.80
C ARG A 48 -3.65 -0.48 -8.87
N THR A 49 -2.35 -0.57 -8.65
CA THR A 49 -1.33 -0.07 -9.60
C THR A 49 -1.42 -0.79 -10.95
N LEU A 50 -1.64 -2.11 -10.94
CA LEU A 50 -1.79 -2.90 -12.15
C LEU A 50 -3.10 -2.59 -12.88
N ALA A 51 -4.19 -2.37 -12.17
CA ALA A 51 -5.48 -1.96 -12.75
C ALA A 51 -5.41 -0.58 -13.41
N GLU A 52 -4.69 0.36 -12.81
CA GLU A 52 -4.39 1.68 -13.39
C GLU A 52 -3.53 1.53 -14.67
N HIS A 53 -2.52 0.66 -14.65
CA HIS A 53 -1.64 0.42 -15.78
C HIS A 53 -2.36 -0.10 -17.04
N ILE A 54 -3.37 -0.96 -16.86
CA ILE A 54 -4.19 -1.47 -17.99
C ILE A 54 -5.40 -0.61 -18.33
N GLY A 55 -5.59 0.52 -17.62
CA GLY A 55 -6.69 1.46 -17.86
C GLY A 55 -8.07 0.99 -17.37
N GLN A 56 -8.14 -0.02 -16.50
CA GLN A 56 -9.40 -0.49 -15.91
C GLN A 56 -9.96 0.47 -14.86
N VAL A 57 -9.09 1.23 -14.19
CA VAL A 57 -9.49 2.20 -13.16
C VAL A 57 -9.01 3.58 -13.59
N LYS A 58 -9.96 4.46 -13.91
CA LYS A 58 -9.71 5.90 -13.98
C LYS A 58 -9.72 6.41 -12.54
N THR A 59 -8.57 6.83 -12.03
CA THR A 59 -8.47 7.43 -10.70
C THR A 59 -9.18 8.78 -10.70
N GLU A 60 -10.49 8.76 -10.44
CA GLU A 60 -11.28 9.96 -10.16
C GLU A 60 -10.93 10.40 -8.73
N GLY A 61 -9.73 10.97 -8.53
CA GLY A 61 -9.28 11.43 -7.21
C GLY A 61 -7.80 11.28 -6.87
N ALA A 62 -6.88 11.20 -7.84
CA ALA A 62 -5.45 11.36 -7.54
C ALA A 62 -5.08 12.86 -7.44
N PRO A 63 -4.49 13.35 -6.32
CA PRO A 63 -3.72 14.57 -6.38
C PRO A 63 -2.49 14.34 -7.29
N PRO A 64 -2.08 15.34 -8.08
CA PRO A 64 -0.95 15.23 -8.99
C PRO A 64 0.37 15.18 -8.22
N SER A 65 1.29 14.36 -8.73
CA SER A 65 2.74 14.28 -8.45
C SER A 65 3.17 13.76 -7.06
N PRO A 66 4.20 12.89 -6.99
CA PRO A 66 4.92 12.71 -5.73
C PRO A 66 5.48 14.07 -5.32
N PRO A 67 5.35 14.50 -4.04
CA PRO A 67 6.09 15.67 -3.59
C PRO A 67 7.57 15.38 -3.85
N LYS A 68 8.25 16.35 -4.48
CA LYS A 68 9.71 16.43 -4.47
C LYS A 68 10.17 16.13 -3.04
N LEU A 69 11.22 15.33 -2.92
CA LEU A 69 11.83 14.86 -1.69
C LEU A 69 12.36 16.04 -0.86
N GLU A 70 11.46 16.85 -0.30
CA GLU A 70 11.77 17.84 0.73
C GLU A 70 12.04 17.06 2.02
N GLU A 71 13.16 17.38 2.66
CA GLU A 71 13.73 16.69 3.81
C GLU A 71 12.67 16.12 4.75
N ARG A 72 12.67 14.79 4.87
CA ARG A 72 11.84 14.03 5.80
C ARG A 72 12.11 14.54 7.22
N ARG A 73 11.32 15.51 7.68
CA ARG A 73 11.01 15.64 9.10
C ARG A 73 10.64 14.23 9.55
N ARG A 74 11.27 13.73 10.61
CA ARG A 74 10.95 12.41 11.20
C ARG A 74 9.57 12.48 11.83
N ILE A 75 8.56 12.59 11.00
CA ILE A 75 7.16 12.43 11.36
C ILE A 75 7.03 10.91 11.55
N GLY A 76 6.78 10.47 12.78
CA GLY A 76 6.47 9.07 13.04
C GLY A 76 5.18 8.68 12.32
N ASP A 77 4.92 7.38 12.20
CA ASP A 77 3.63 6.94 11.70
C ASP A 77 2.51 7.40 12.65
N LEU A 78 1.29 7.48 12.13
CA LEU A 78 0.12 7.75 12.96
C LEU A 78 -0.21 6.52 13.81
N CYS A 79 -0.32 6.71 15.11
CA CYS A 79 -0.76 5.66 16.02
C CYS A 79 -2.25 5.37 15.84
N LYS A 80 -2.62 4.09 15.72
CA LYS A 80 -4.02 3.67 15.55
C LYS A 80 -4.90 3.84 16.79
N GLU A 81 -4.32 3.96 17.99
CA GLU A 81 -5.08 4.18 19.22
C GLU A 81 -5.35 5.67 19.50
N CYS A 82 -4.34 6.52 19.35
CA CYS A 82 -4.45 7.94 19.73
C CYS A 82 -4.36 8.93 18.57
N GLY A 83 -4.07 8.48 17.35
CA GLY A 83 -3.99 9.32 16.15
C GLY A 83 -2.78 10.26 16.11
N GLN A 84 -1.83 10.16 17.05
CA GLN A 84 -0.64 11.00 17.07
C GLN A 84 0.45 10.46 16.13
N ALA A 85 1.15 11.36 15.44
CA ALA A 85 2.22 11.04 14.48
C ALA A 85 3.57 10.75 15.18
N THR A 86 3.52 9.91 16.21
CA THR A 86 4.64 9.60 17.10
C THR A 86 4.82 8.09 17.27
N PHE A 87 4.30 7.30 16.32
CA PHE A 87 4.50 5.85 16.27
C PHE A 87 5.80 5.55 15.53
N VAL A 88 6.85 5.21 16.29
CA VAL A 88 8.23 5.05 15.79
C VAL A 88 8.74 3.64 16.06
N TYR A 89 9.68 3.15 15.25
CA TYR A 89 10.26 1.82 15.42
C TYR A 89 11.48 1.88 16.35
N GLU A 90 11.40 1.18 17.47
CA GLU A 90 12.46 1.08 18.49
C GLU A 90 12.53 -0.35 19.04
N GLU A 91 13.76 -0.87 19.17
CA GLU A 91 14.03 -2.18 19.81
C GLU A 91 13.27 -3.38 19.21
N GLY A 92 12.89 -3.32 17.92
CA GLY A 92 12.20 -4.42 17.25
C GLY A 92 10.68 -4.30 17.19
N CYS A 93 10.11 -3.24 17.78
CA CYS A 93 8.67 -2.98 17.76
C CYS A 93 8.36 -1.54 17.37
N LYS A 94 7.15 -1.27 16.89
CA LYS A 94 6.66 0.11 16.79
C LYS A 94 6.06 0.52 18.12
N LYS A 95 6.45 1.68 18.65
CA LYS A 95 5.98 2.25 19.91
C LYS A 95 5.44 3.67 19.69
N CYS A 96 4.31 3.99 20.30
CA CYS A 96 3.76 5.34 20.29
C CYS A 96 4.25 6.09 21.51
N LEU A 97 5.06 7.13 21.31
CA LEU A 97 5.58 7.94 22.43
C LEU A 97 4.49 8.81 23.11
N SER A 98 3.32 8.92 22.50
CA SER A 98 2.22 9.76 23.02
C SER A 98 1.24 9.00 23.93
N CYS A 99 0.94 7.73 23.61
CA CYS A 99 -0.02 6.93 24.40
C CYS A 99 0.54 5.61 24.95
N GLY A 100 1.78 5.24 24.59
CA GLY A 100 2.41 4.00 25.05
C GLY A 100 2.01 2.74 24.28
N PHE A 101 1.14 2.83 23.27
CA PHE A 101 0.77 1.70 22.43
C PHE A 101 1.99 1.08 21.72
N ASN A 102 2.11 -0.24 21.73
CA ASN A 102 3.18 -0.98 21.06
C ASN A 102 2.63 -2.07 20.13
N GLU A 103 3.32 -2.29 19.03
CA GLU A 103 3.03 -3.37 18.07
C GLU A 103 4.34 -4.04 17.64
N CYS A 104 4.43 -5.32 17.98
CA CYS A 104 5.42 -6.30 17.56
C CYS A 104 4.60 -7.48 16.99
#